data_AF-A0AAV8HI02-F1
#
_entry.id   AF-A0AAV8HI02-F1
#
_cell.length_a   1.000
_cell.length_b   1.000
_cell.length_c   1.000
_cell.angle_alpha   90.00
_cell.angle_beta   90.00
_cell.angle_gamma   90.00
#
_symmetry.space_group_name_H-M   'P 1'
#
loop_
_entity.id
_entity.type
_entity.pdbx_description
1 polymer ?
#
loop_
_entity_poly.entity_id
_entity_poly.type
_entity_poly.pdbx_seq_one_letter_code
_entity_poly.pdbx_strand_id
1 'polypeptide(L)'
;MAPKYALHGNFSAKSDVYSFGVLLLEIVTGQKNSSFAGSGRPLNLITNAWKHWKNNTVDAFKDPMLDDVYLEEIIKCVNIALLCVQEDPTMRPDMVLVNRMLTGGAIPNVPNTWRDYSTSED
;
A
#
# COMPACT_ATOMS: atom_id res chain seq x y z
N MET A 1 0.31 -11.19 0.98
CA MET A 1 0.10 -11.77 -0.37
C MET A 1 -1.10 -11.11 -1.02
N ALA A 2 -1.15 -11.06 -2.36
CA ALA A 2 -2.34 -10.57 -3.08
C ALA A 2 -3.57 -11.45 -2.78
N PRO A 3 -4.74 -10.88 -2.44
CA PRO A 3 -5.92 -11.66 -2.03
C PRO A 3 -6.34 -12.71 -3.07
N LYS A 4 -6.37 -12.35 -4.36
CA LYS A 4 -6.73 -13.30 -5.44
C LYS A 4 -5.70 -14.42 -5.64
N TYR A 5 -4.42 -14.17 -5.39
CA TYR A 5 -3.37 -15.20 -5.44
C TYR A 5 -3.50 -16.16 -4.26
N ALA A 6 -3.64 -15.61 -3.04
CA ALA A 6 -3.78 -16.41 -1.82
C ALA A 6 -5.04 -17.30 -1.84
N LEU A 7 -6.11 -16.85 -2.50
CA LEU A 7 -7.39 -17.57 -2.57
C LEU A 7 -7.50 -18.54 -3.75
N HIS A 8 -6.91 -18.22 -4.92
CA HIS A 8 -7.16 -19.00 -6.15
C HIS A 8 -5.89 -19.53 -6.84
N GLY A 9 -4.69 -19.22 -6.33
CA GLY A 9 -3.42 -19.66 -6.95
C GLY A 9 -3.09 -18.98 -8.29
N ASN A 10 -3.85 -17.96 -8.71
CA ASN A 10 -3.65 -17.29 -9.99
C ASN A 10 -2.52 -16.25 -9.90
N PHE A 11 -1.36 -16.61 -10.45
CA PHE A 11 -0.22 -15.72 -10.65
C PHE A 11 -0.44 -14.81 -11.87
N SER A 12 -0.13 -13.52 -11.75
CA SER A 12 -0.23 -12.56 -12.85
C SER A 12 0.70 -11.37 -12.63
N ALA A 13 0.97 -10.60 -13.68
CA ALA A 13 1.67 -9.31 -13.53
C ALA A 13 1.01 -8.40 -12.48
N LYS A 14 -0.33 -8.47 -12.32
CA LYS A 14 -1.06 -7.69 -11.31
C LYS A 14 -0.89 -8.21 -9.88
N SER A 15 -0.57 -9.50 -9.66
CA SER A 15 -0.21 -9.99 -8.33
C SER A 15 1.21 -9.56 -7.94
N ASP A 16 2.10 -9.41 -8.92
CA ASP A 16 3.44 -8.85 -8.70
C ASP A 16 3.36 -7.37 -8.35
N VAL A 17 2.53 -6.59 -9.05
CA VAL A 17 2.25 -5.19 -8.70
C VAL A 17 1.76 -5.06 -7.26
N TYR A 18 0.81 -5.91 -6.85
CA TYR A 18 0.33 -5.90 -5.46
C TYR A 18 1.45 -6.16 -4.47
N SER A 19 2.27 -7.18 -4.74
CA SER A 19 3.36 -7.57 -3.85
C SER A 19 4.45 -6.50 -3.77
N PHE A 20 4.72 -5.82 -4.89
CA PHE A 20 5.55 -4.62 -4.94
C PHE A 20 4.97 -3.49 -4.07
N GLY A 21 3.66 -3.25 -4.15
CA GLY A 21 2.99 -2.25 -3.31
C GLY A 21 3.12 -2.54 -1.81
N VAL A 22 2.99 -3.81 -1.40
CA VAL A 22 3.24 -4.22 -0.01
C VAL A 22 4.70 -3.97 0.38
N LEU A 23 5.65 -4.40 -0.45
CA LEU A 23 7.08 -4.20 -0.21
C LEU A 23 7.42 -2.70 -0.08
N LEU A 24 6.83 -1.85 -0.90
CA LEU A 24 7.03 -0.40 -0.84
C LEU A 24 6.51 0.18 0.49
N LEU A 25 5.37 -0.30 1.01
CA LEU A 25 4.89 0.07 2.35
C LEU A 25 5.84 -0.43 3.45
N GLU A 26 6.37 -1.65 3.34
CA GLU A 26 7.33 -2.20 4.31
C GLU A 26 8.62 -1.35 4.34
N ILE A 27 9.10 -0.89 3.19
CA ILE A 27 10.27 0.00 3.10
C ILE A 27 9.99 1.37 3.72
N VAL A 28 8.85 1.98 3.40
CA VAL A 28 8.51 3.32 3.91
C VAL A 28 8.29 3.33 5.42
N THR A 29 7.82 2.22 5.99
CA THR A 29 7.45 2.13 7.41
C THR A 29 8.49 1.47 8.28
N GLY A 30 9.43 0.72 7.69
CA GLY A 30 10.32 -0.20 8.41
C GLY A 30 9.59 -1.38 9.05
N GLN A 31 8.28 -1.54 8.81
CA GLN A 31 7.44 -2.55 9.44
C GLN A 31 7.15 -3.69 8.48
N LYS A 32 7.43 -4.92 8.92
CA LYS A 32 7.02 -6.12 8.17
C LYS A 32 5.51 -6.27 8.20
N ASN A 33 4.91 -6.63 7.08
CA ASN A 33 3.48 -6.93 7.01
C ASN A 33 3.10 -8.11 7.94
N SER A 34 4.02 -9.04 8.21
CA SER A 34 3.84 -10.14 9.17
C SER A 34 3.75 -9.68 10.62
N SER A 35 4.25 -8.49 10.98
CA SER A 35 4.18 -7.95 12.35
C SER A 35 2.75 -7.69 12.80
N PHE A 36 1.81 -7.60 11.85
CA PHE A 36 0.38 -7.48 12.14
C PHE A 36 -0.31 -8.83 12.36
N ALA A 37 0.29 -9.93 11.89
CA ALA A 37 -0.22 -11.29 12.09
C ALA A 37 0.09 -11.77 13.52
N GLY A 38 -0.87 -11.56 14.43
CA GLY A 38 -0.78 -12.00 15.83
C GLY A 38 -1.06 -10.91 16.87
N SER A 39 -1.25 -9.66 16.45
CA SER A 39 -1.46 -8.53 17.38
C SER A 39 -2.86 -8.44 18.00
N GLY A 40 -3.79 -9.34 17.64
CA GLY A 40 -5.22 -9.23 18.03
C GLY A 40 -5.91 -7.96 17.49
N ARG A 41 -5.20 -7.13 16.72
CA ARG A 41 -5.74 -5.94 16.07
C ARG A 41 -6.11 -6.29 14.64
N PRO A 42 -7.31 -5.92 14.16
CA PRO A 42 -7.80 -6.26 12.81
C PRO A 42 -7.07 -5.50 11.68
N LEU A 43 -6.04 -4.70 11.99
CA LEU A 43 -5.41 -3.80 11.03
C LEU A 43 -4.17 -4.48 10.46
N ASN A 44 -4.22 -4.82 9.17
CA ASN A 44 -3.02 -5.17 8.41
C ASN A 44 -2.25 -3.88 8.02
N LEU A 45 -0.98 -4.02 7.61
CA LEU A 45 -0.11 -2.88 7.23
C LEU A 45 -0.79 -1.94 6.22
N ILE A 46 -1.55 -2.51 5.29
CA ILE A 46 -2.24 -1.76 4.22
C ILE A 46 -3.36 -0.89 4.79
N THR A 47 -4.23 -1.45 5.64
CA THR A 47 -5.30 -0.69 6.31
C THR A 47 -4.72 0.42 7.19
N ASN A 48 -3.59 0.16 7.86
CA ASN A 48 -2.91 1.19 8.64
C ASN A 48 -2.35 2.31 7.75
N ALA A 49 -1.65 1.95 6.67
CA ALA A 49 -1.14 2.90 5.68
C ALA A 49 -2.25 3.78 5.11
N TRP A 50 -3.39 3.18 4.76
CA TRP A 50 -4.54 3.92 4.27
C TRP A 50 -5.04 4.94 5.30
N LYS A 51 -5.17 4.55 6.58
CA LYS A 51 -5.65 5.45 7.65
C LYS A 51 -4.75 6.65 7.82
N HIS A 52 -3.43 6.43 7.85
CA HIS A 52 -2.46 7.52 7.95
C HIS A 52 -2.49 8.42 6.71
N TRP A 53 -2.61 7.84 5.52
CA TRP A 53 -2.77 8.59 4.29
C TRP A 53 -4.04 9.48 4.30
N LYS A 54 -5.21 8.92 4.63
CA LYS A 54 -6.48 9.66 4.66
C LYS A 54 -6.49 10.79 5.69
N ASN A 55 -5.81 10.58 6.82
CA ASN A 55 -5.76 11.55 7.91
C ASN A 55 -4.61 12.57 7.76
N ASN A 56 -3.84 12.51 6.67
CA ASN A 56 -2.62 13.31 6.47
C ASN A 56 -1.59 13.16 7.60
N THR A 57 -1.48 11.96 8.17
CA THR A 57 -0.55 11.63 9.27
C THR A 57 0.55 10.66 8.83
N VAL A 58 1.00 10.76 7.57
CA VAL A 58 2.07 9.93 7.00
C VAL A 58 3.42 10.16 7.71
N ASP A 59 3.68 11.36 8.21
CA ASP A 59 4.90 11.66 8.97
C ASP A 59 5.01 10.85 10.27
N ALA A 60 3.88 10.56 10.93
CA ALA A 60 3.85 9.67 12.10
C ALA A 60 3.89 8.17 11.73
N PHE A 61 3.82 7.85 10.45
CA PHE A 61 3.74 6.48 9.93
C PHE A 61 5.06 6.00 9.32
N LYS A 62 5.89 6.92 8.81
CA LYS A 62 7.18 6.59 8.19
C LYS A 62 8.16 6.01 9.21
N ASP A 63 9.14 5.26 8.71
CA ASP A 63 10.30 4.83 9.49
C ASP A 63 11.07 6.07 9.97
N PRO A 64 11.40 6.19 11.28
CA PRO A 64 12.28 7.24 11.78
C PRO A 64 13.64 7.33 11.07
N MET A 65 14.12 6.24 10.47
CA MET A 65 15.35 6.26 9.66
C MET A 65 15.21 7.08 8.37
N LEU A 66 13.99 7.49 7.99
CA LEU A 66 13.69 8.34 6.84
C LEU A 66 13.44 9.81 7.22
N ASP A 67 13.85 10.25 8.42
CA ASP A 67 13.64 11.63 8.87
C ASP A 67 14.35 12.68 8.00
N ASP A 68 15.49 12.33 7.41
CA ASP A 68 16.24 13.20 6.49
C ASP A 68 15.67 13.21 5.06
N VAL A 69 14.63 12.41 4.78
CA VAL A 69 13.98 12.35 3.46
C VAL A 69 12.80 13.31 3.41
N TYR A 70 12.66 14.03 2.30
CA TYR A 70 11.52 14.91 2.05
C TYR A 70 10.18 14.16 2.22
N LEU A 71 9.31 14.69 3.07
CA LEU A 71 8.00 14.09 3.38
C LEU A 71 7.15 13.93 2.12
N GLU A 72 7.30 14.82 1.14
CA GLU A 72 6.63 14.75 -0.15
C GLU A 72 7.00 13.48 -0.94
N GLU A 73 8.26 13.07 -0.94
CA GLU A 73 8.70 11.83 -1.60
C GLU A 73 8.19 10.59 -0.85
N ILE A 74 8.03 10.68 0.46
CA ILE A 74 7.42 9.61 1.27
C ILE A 74 5.92 9.50 0.97
N ILE A 75 5.19 10.62 0.99
CA ILE A 75 3.76 10.67 0.63
C ILE A 75 3.55 10.14 -0.79
N LYS A 76 4.43 10.51 -1.72
CA LYS A 76 4.45 10.00 -3.09
C LYS A 76 4.61 8.47 -3.14
N CYS A 77 5.54 7.91 -2.38
CA CYS A 77 5.70 6.46 -2.27
C CYS A 77 4.45 5.78 -1.69
N VAL A 78 3.85 6.37 -0.64
CA VAL A 78 2.59 5.85 -0.05
C VAL A 78 1.44 5.88 -1.07
N ASN A 79 1.30 6.95 -1.86
CA ASN A 79 0.29 7.04 -2.93
C ASN A 79 0.45 5.90 -3.94
N ILE A 80 1.67 5.71 -4.44
CA ILE A 80 2.00 4.67 -5.42
C ILE A 80 1.71 3.30 -4.83
N ALA A 81 2.10 3.06 -3.58
CA ALA A 81 1.86 1.80 -2.89
C ALA A 81 0.35 1.52 -2.75
N LEU A 82 -0.44 2.50 -2.33
CA LEU A 82 -1.91 2.37 -2.20
C LEU A 82 -2.60 2.10 -3.55
N LEU A 83 -2.10 2.64 -4.67
CA LEU A 83 -2.56 2.28 -6.01
C LEU A 83 -2.21 0.83 -6.37
N CYS A 84 -1.03 0.35 -5.96
CA CYS A 84 -0.56 -1.00 -6.26
C CYS A 84 -1.30 -2.08 -5.47
N VAL A 85 -1.67 -1.79 -4.22
CA VAL A 85 -2.31 -2.75 -3.31
C VAL A 85 -3.84 -2.83 -3.44
N GLN A 86 -4.45 -2.17 -4.43
CA GLN A 86 -5.89 -2.22 -4.66
C GLN A 86 -6.40 -3.66 -4.72
N GLU A 87 -7.57 -3.92 -4.13
CA GLU A 87 -8.13 -5.26 -4.11
C GLU A 87 -8.49 -5.76 -5.51
N ASP A 88 -9.12 -4.89 -6.31
CA ASP A 88 -9.39 -5.15 -7.72
C ASP A 88 -8.09 -5.06 -8.55
N PRO A 89 -7.61 -6.16 -9.16
CA PRO A 89 -6.43 -6.13 -10.02
C PRO A 89 -6.54 -5.18 -11.22
N THR A 90 -7.75 -4.86 -11.68
CA THR A 90 -7.96 -3.96 -12.82
C THR A 90 -7.67 -2.50 -12.45
N MET A 91 -7.81 -2.16 -11.17
CA MET A 91 -7.52 -0.83 -10.62
C MET A 91 -6.03 -0.63 -10.31
N ARG A 92 -5.23 -1.71 -10.31
CA ARG A 92 -3.79 -1.62 -10.09
C ARG A 92 -3.09 -1.08 -11.33
N PRO A 93 -2.13 -0.14 -11.21
CA PRO A 93 -1.34 0.31 -12.35
C PRO A 93 -0.48 -0.83 -12.91
N ASP A 94 -0.03 -0.68 -14.15
CA ASP A 94 1.02 -1.56 -14.68
C ASP A 94 2.39 -1.12 -14.16
N MET A 95 3.34 -2.05 -14.04
CA MET A 95 4.69 -1.75 -13.52
C MET A 95 5.42 -0.65 -14.30
N VAL A 96 5.13 -0.50 -15.60
CA VAL A 96 5.65 0.61 -16.42
C VAL A 96 5.16 1.96 -15.90
N LEU A 97 3.88 2.07 -15.55
CA LEU A 97 3.31 3.28 -14.96
C LEU A 97 3.85 3.51 -13.54
N VAL A 98 4.00 2.45 -12.75
CA VAL A 98 4.64 2.52 -11.42
C VAL A 98 6.04 3.11 -11.52
N ASN A 99 6.89 2.60 -12.41
CA ASN A 99 8.23 3.12 -12.65
C ASN A 99 8.22 4.60 -13.08
N ARG A 100 7.27 4.97 -13.95
CA ARG A 100 7.12 6.37 -14.38
C ARG A 100 6.75 7.28 -13.21
N MET A 101 5.85 6.87 -12.33
CA MET A 101 5.49 7.63 -11.13
C MET A 101 6.67 7.81 -10.17
N LEU A 102 7.47 6.76 -9.96
CA LEU A 102 8.67 6.81 -9.11
C LEU A 102 9.72 7.78 -9.68
N THR A 103 9.92 7.76 -11.00
CA THR A 103 10.92 8.59 -11.70
C THR A 103 10.48 10.03 -12.02
N GLY A 104 9.37 10.50 -11.43
CA GLY A 104 8.93 11.91 -11.52
C GLY A 104 7.72 12.17 -12.42
N GLY A 105 7.04 11.13 -12.89
CA GLY A 105 5.77 11.25 -13.59
C GLY A 105 4.60 11.59 -12.67
N ALA A 106 3.53 12.14 -13.25
CA ALA A 106 2.30 12.45 -12.52
C ALA A 106 1.65 11.19 -11.92
N ILE A 107 1.10 11.34 -10.71
CA ILE A 107 0.47 10.26 -9.96
C ILE A 107 -1.05 10.43 -10.04
N PRO A 108 -1.81 9.41 -10.48
CA PRO A 108 -3.26 9.42 -10.41
C PRO A 108 -3.75 9.55 -8.97
N ASN A 109 -4.93 10.13 -8.78
CA ASN A 109 -5.54 10.19 -7.45
C ASN A 109 -5.75 8.78 -6.89
N VAL A 110 -5.32 8.56 -5.65
CA VAL A 110 -5.67 7.35 -4.90
C VAL A 110 -7.18 7.38 -4.67
N PRO A 111 -7.91 6.28 -4.94
CA PRO A 111 -9.35 6.23 -4.70
C PRO A 111 -9.68 6.51 -3.22
N ASN A 112 -10.64 7.41 -2.98
CA ASN A 112 -11.08 7.79 -1.62
C ASN A 112 -11.83 6.68 -0.87
N THR A 113 -12.15 5.57 -1.55
CA THR A 113 -12.85 4.41 -0.99
C THR A 113 -11.93 3.20 -1.03
N TRP A 114 -11.37 2.83 0.12
CA TRP A 114 -10.85 1.49 0.34
C TRP A 114 -12.01 0.63 0.83
N ARG A 115 -12.24 -0.54 0.21
CA ARG A 115 -13.29 -1.45 0.67
C ARG A 115 -12.84 -2.03 2.01
N ASP A 116 -13.24 -1.39 3.10
CA ASP A 116 -13.09 -1.91 4.45
C ASP A 116 -14.02 -3.13 4.57
N TYR A 117 -13.47 -4.34 4.54
CA TYR A 117 -14.18 -5.56 4.96
C TYR A 117 -14.22 -5.70 6.50
N SER A 118 -13.79 -4.70 7.26
CA SER A 118 -13.89 -4.69 8.73
C SER A 118 -15.28 -4.32 9.27
N THR A 119 -16.30 -4.25 8.41
CA THR A 119 -17.72 -4.19 8.81
C THR A 119 -18.54 -5.19 7.98
N SER A 120 -18.31 -6.47 8.20
CA SER A 120 -19.28 -7.53 7.94
C SER A 120 -19.20 -8.57 9.04
N GLU A 121 -19.60 -8.15 10.24
CA GLU A 121 -20.17 -9.03 11.27
C GLU A 121 -21.52 -8.40 11.60
N ASP A 122 -22.55 -8.84 10.87
CA ASP A 122 -23.85 -9.15 11.49
C ASP A 122 -23.74 -10.56 12.08
#